data_AF-A0A284RHJ1-F1
#
_entry.id   AF-A0A284RHJ1-F1
#
_cell.length_a   1.000
_cell.length_b   1.000
_cell.length_c   1.000
_cell.angle_alpha   90.00
_cell.angle_beta   90.00
_cell.angle_gamma   90.00
#
_symmetry.space_group_name_H-M   'P 1'
#
loop_
_entity.id
_entity.type
_entity.pdbx_description
1 polymer ?
#
loop_
_entity_poly.entity_id
_entity_poly.type
_entity_poly.pdbx_seq_one_letter_code
_entity_poly.pdbx_strand_id
1 'polypeptide(L)'
;MKWGLVPHWSKFEDTKLNTTNARAENLVDGGGMWQSLKGRKRCAVVCEGYYEWLTKGKEKLPHFTRHKGGKRLMLMAGLYDSVVLEGSDTPLWTFTIVTTAAAPEFEWLHSRQPVILSSMEALDRWLDTSSRQWKNDVAGLLGPYEQKSSPLECYQVPKEVGKVGTESATFIEPIDKRKDGIEAMFAKQGAKRKDPPGSSRSKIKIEKKADKPSSKKASAKLRPPSPHATKDESDDEIVILDGPPSPSPRKKMKK
;
A
#
# COMPACT_ATOMS: atom_id res chain seq x y z
N MET A 1 -5.72 9.56 12.32
CA MET A 1 -4.38 9.88 11.77
C MET A 1 -4.27 9.26 10.38
N LYS A 2 -3.58 9.92 9.44
CA LYS A 2 -3.33 9.40 8.08
C LYS A 2 -2.09 8.50 8.07
N TRP A 3 -2.12 7.37 7.38
CA TRP A 3 -0.96 6.49 7.24
C TRP A 3 -0.01 7.03 6.16
N GLY A 4 1.29 7.09 6.48
CA GLY A 4 2.31 7.80 5.70
C GLY A 4 2.71 9.07 6.45
N LEU A 5 3.80 9.00 7.21
CA LEU A 5 4.20 10.07 8.10
C LEU A 5 4.68 11.32 7.35
N VAL A 6 4.12 12.48 7.69
CA VAL A 6 4.56 13.79 7.25
C VAL A 6 5.24 14.48 8.44
N PRO A 7 6.55 14.75 8.37
CA PRO A 7 7.28 15.43 9.44
C PRO A 7 6.71 16.81 9.78
N HIS A 8 6.78 17.20 11.06
CA HIS A 8 6.36 18.52 11.54
C HIS A 8 7.06 19.72 10.87
N TRP A 9 8.18 19.50 10.18
CA TRP A 9 8.92 20.55 9.45
C TRP A 9 8.54 20.65 7.98
N SER A 10 7.65 19.78 7.48
CA SER A 10 7.21 19.79 6.08
C SER A 10 6.26 20.95 5.80
N LYS A 11 6.43 21.62 4.65
CA LYS A 11 5.50 22.65 4.16
C LYS A 11 4.31 22.08 3.39
N PHE A 12 4.52 20.94 2.74
CA PHE A 12 3.54 20.22 1.91
C PHE A 12 3.71 18.71 2.10
N GLU A 13 2.73 17.93 1.66
CA GLU A 13 2.83 16.46 1.64
C GLU A 13 3.74 16.00 0.51
N ASP A 14 4.98 15.60 0.83
CA ASP A 14 5.91 15.05 -0.17
C ASP A 14 5.61 13.58 -0.43
N THR A 15 5.03 13.28 -1.58
CA THR A 15 4.68 11.92 -2.02
C THR A 15 5.90 11.05 -2.37
N LYS A 16 7.10 11.65 -2.47
CA LYS A 16 8.36 10.92 -2.72
C LYS A 16 8.92 10.30 -1.44
N LEU A 17 8.51 10.78 -0.26
CA LEU A 17 8.94 10.21 1.01
C LEU A 17 8.21 8.90 1.28
N ASN A 18 8.95 7.78 1.31
CA ASN A 18 8.38 6.48 1.67
C ASN A 18 8.31 6.32 3.19
N THR A 19 7.28 6.90 3.80
CA THR A 19 7.12 7.02 5.26
C THR A 19 5.99 6.18 5.83
N THR A 20 5.46 5.24 5.05
CA THR A 20 4.46 4.28 5.54
C THR A 20 5.06 3.33 6.59
N ASN A 21 6.34 3.01 6.47
CA ASN A 21 7.07 2.16 7.40
C ASN A 21 8.36 2.82 7.91
N ALA A 22 8.69 2.56 9.18
CA ALA A 22 9.96 2.92 9.81
C ALA A 22 10.70 1.64 10.22
N ARG A 23 11.91 1.43 9.74
CA ARG A 23 12.72 0.26 10.12
C ARG A 23 13.22 0.38 11.54
N ALA A 24 13.04 -0.67 12.34
CA ALA A 24 13.49 -0.75 13.74
C ALA A 24 14.98 -0.43 13.90
N GLU A 25 15.81 -0.87 12.96
CA GLU A 25 17.25 -0.61 12.90
C GLU A 25 17.52 0.91 12.91
N ASN A 26 16.79 1.68 12.10
CA ASN A 26 16.92 3.14 12.07
C ASN A 26 16.50 3.81 13.39
N LEU A 27 15.57 3.19 14.14
CA LEU A 27 15.19 3.67 15.47
C LEU A 27 16.29 3.37 16.50
N VAL A 28 16.95 2.22 16.40
CA VAL A 28 18.02 1.80 17.32
C VAL A 28 19.32 2.55 17.04
N ASP A 29 19.83 2.46 15.81
CA ASP A 29 21.08 3.09 15.37
C ASP A 29 20.98 4.61 15.45
N GLY A 30 19.76 5.14 15.27
CA GLY A 30 19.46 6.56 15.34
C GLY A 30 19.77 7.32 14.06
N GLY A 31 19.43 8.60 14.08
CA GLY A 31 19.55 9.48 12.92
C GLY A 31 18.31 9.51 12.03
N GLY A 32 18.37 10.30 10.97
CA GLY A 32 17.26 10.54 10.07
C GLY A 32 16.04 11.20 10.74
N MET A 33 14.89 11.11 10.05
CA MET A 33 13.67 11.78 10.48
C MET A 33 13.02 11.18 11.74
N TRP A 34 13.32 9.92 12.08
CA TRP A 34 12.71 9.22 13.22
C TRP A 34 13.30 9.62 14.57
N GLN A 35 14.51 10.19 14.58
CA GLN A 35 15.26 10.49 15.80
C GLN A 35 14.52 11.47 16.72
N SER A 36 13.85 12.47 16.16
CA SER A 36 13.06 13.46 16.92
C SER A 36 11.76 12.88 17.47
N LEU A 37 11.28 11.77 16.90
CA LEU A 37 9.98 11.17 17.20
C LEU A 37 10.09 10.00 18.20
N LYS A 38 11.11 9.14 18.07
CA LYS A 38 11.17 7.84 18.76
C LYS A 38 11.05 7.93 20.29
N GLY A 39 11.54 9.00 20.91
CA GLY A 39 11.44 9.21 22.36
C GLY A 39 10.12 9.81 22.85
N ARG A 40 9.28 10.34 21.95
CA ARG A 40 8.21 11.30 22.30
C ARG A 40 6.86 11.05 21.64
N LYS A 41 6.86 10.47 20.44
CA LYS A 41 5.70 10.42 19.54
C LYS A 41 5.45 8.98 19.09
N ARG A 42 5.15 8.11 20.06
CA ARG A 42 4.85 6.71 19.84
C ARG A 42 3.34 6.46 19.96
N CYS A 43 2.80 5.62 19.09
CA CYS A 43 1.41 5.20 19.10
C CYS A 43 1.30 3.69 18.86
N ALA A 44 0.12 3.13 19.12
CA ALA A 44 -0.22 1.77 18.74
C ALA A 44 -1.17 1.82 17.53
N VAL A 45 -0.82 1.11 16.47
CA VAL A 45 -1.66 0.94 15.30
C VAL A 45 -2.50 -0.32 15.51
N VAL A 46 -3.82 -0.15 15.51
CA VAL A 46 -4.77 -1.23 15.79
C VAL A 46 -5.32 -1.78 14.49
N CYS A 47 -5.28 -3.10 14.31
CA CYS A 47 -5.87 -3.77 13.15
C CYS A 47 -6.33 -5.19 13.49
N GLU A 48 -7.13 -5.80 12.61
CA GLU A 48 -7.44 -7.23 12.70
C GLU A 48 -6.25 -8.12 12.30
N GLY A 49 -5.37 -7.58 11.46
CA GLY A 49 -4.21 -8.25 10.88
C GLY A 49 -3.59 -7.37 9.79
N TYR A 50 -2.65 -7.91 9.03
CA TYR A 50 -2.03 -7.22 7.90
C TYR A 50 -1.93 -8.14 6.68
N TYR A 51 -1.94 -7.52 5.50
CA TYR A 51 -1.68 -8.21 4.25
C TYR A 51 -0.19 -8.19 3.93
N GLU A 52 0.30 -9.27 3.33
CA GLU A 52 1.64 -9.34 2.74
C GLU A 52 1.60 -10.19 1.46
N TRP A 53 2.44 -9.88 0.49
CA TRP A 53 2.41 -10.53 -0.83
C TRP A 53 3.62 -11.43 -1.03
N LEU A 54 3.35 -12.74 -1.10
CA LEU A 54 4.34 -13.70 -1.57
C LEU A 54 4.59 -13.48 -3.07
N THR A 55 5.82 -13.19 -3.44
CA THR A 55 6.22 -13.02 -4.84
C THR A 55 6.72 -14.36 -5.41
N LYS A 56 6.02 -14.90 -6.40
CA LYS A 56 6.43 -16.10 -7.17
C LYS A 56 6.62 -15.72 -8.63
N GLY A 57 7.88 -15.49 -9.02
CA GLY A 57 8.20 -14.97 -10.35
C GLY A 57 7.55 -13.60 -10.58
N LYS A 58 6.62 -13.51 -11.55
CA LYS A 58 5.86 -12.27 -11.84
C LYS A 58 4.56 -12.17 -11.05
N GLU A 59 4.18 -13.22 -10.34
CA GLU A 59 2.90 -13.29 -9.63
C GLU A 59 3.06 -12.81 -8.18
N LYS A 60 2.08 -12.04 -7.69
CA LYS A 60 1.96 -11.65 -6.29
C LYS A 60 0.74 -12.33 -5.67
N LEU A 61 0.95 -13.12 -4.64
CA LEU A 61 -0.08 -13.87 -3.93
C LEU A 61 -0.32 -13.22 -2.57
N PRO A 62 -1.43 -12.49 -2.37
CA PRO A 62 -1.71 -11.86 -1.09
C PRO A 62 -2.02 -12.92 -0.03
N HIS A 63 -1.45 -12.72 1.14
CA HIS A 63 -1.72 -13.47 2.35
C HIS A 63 -2.17 -12.50 3.43
N PHE A 64 -3.06 -12.95 4.31
CA PHE A 64 -3.47 -12.19 5.47
C PHE A 64 -2.93 -12.87 6.73
N THR A 65 -2.28 -12.09 7.58
CA THR A 65 -1.67 -12.53 8.84
C THR A 65 -2.38 -11.88 10.01
N ARG A 66 -2.81 -12.68 11.00
CA ARG A 66 -3.47 -12.20 12.23
C ARG A 66 -3.20 -13.11 13.42
N HIS A 67 -3.63 -12.71 14.62
CA HIS A 67 -3.65 -13.64 15.76
C HIS A 67 -4.54 -14.85 15.47
N LYS A 68 -4.06 -16.05 15.81
CA LYS A 68 -4.77 -17.30 15.58
C LYS A 68 -6.18 -17.27 16.15
N GLY A 69 -7.16 -17.68 15.34
CA GLY A 69 -8.57 -17.69 15.70
C GLY A 69 -9.28 -16.33 15.68
N GLY A 70 -8.59 -15.22 15.35
CA GLY A 70 -9.21 -13.92 15.07
C GLY A 70 -9.97 -13.26 16.22
N LYS A 71 -9.73 -13.68 17.48
CA LYS A 71 -10.45 -13.15 18.66
C LYS A 71 -9.81 -11.91 19.28
N ARG A 72 -8.61 -11.53 18.83
CA ARG A 72 -7.81 -10.44 19.38
C ARG A 72 -7.34 -9.54 18.24
N LEU A 73 -7.47 -8.23 18.43
CA LEU A 73 -6.88 -7.23 17.56
C LEU A 73 -5.36 -7.22 17.70
N MET A 74 -4.68 -7.09 16.58
CA MET A 74 -3.24 -6.89 16.51
C MET A 74 -2.90 -5.44 16.85
N LEU A 75 -1.88 -5.26 17.68
CA LEU A 75 -1.34 -3.96 18.07
C LEU A 75 0.07 -3.85 17.51
N MET A 76 0.29 -2.96 16.56
CA MET A 76 1.60 -2.72 15.97
C MET A 76 2.22 -1.46 16.55
N ALA A 77 3.53 -1.48 16.78
CA ALA A 77 4.27 -0.30 17.18
C ALA A 77 4.25 0.73 16.04
N GLY A 78 3.88 1.97 16.33
CA GLY A 78 3.89 3.07 15.39
C GLY A 78 4.54 4.32 15.95
N LEU A 79 5.00 5.19 15.06
CA LEU A 79 5.34 6.58 15.38
C LEU A 79 4.31 7.50 14.74
N TYR A 80 4.08 8.65 15.35
CA TYR A 80 3.22 9.69 14.77
C TYR A 80 3.92 11.04 14.73
N ASP A 81 3.42 11.94 13.90
CA ASP A 81 3.77 13.36 13.95
C ASP A 81 2.56 14.21 13.56
N SER A 82 2.67 15.51 13.79
CA SER A 82 1.65 16.49 13.42
C SER A 82 2.28 17.72 12.78
N VAL A 83 1.71 18.18 11.68
CA VAL A 83 2.18 19.36 10.96
C VAL A 83 1.00 20.23 10.54
N VAL A 84 1.17 21.55 10.56
CA VAL A 84 0.25 22.48 9.88
C VAL A 84 0.89 22.80 8.54
N LEU A 85 0.26 22.36 7.45
CA LEU A 85 0.78 22.57 6.11
C LEU A 85 0.56 24.01 5.66
N GLU A 86 1.36 24.47 4.70
CA GLU A 86 1.21 25.81 4.13
C GLU A 86 -0.16 25.96 3.46
N GLY A 87 -0.90 27.01 3.82
CA GLY A 87 -2.27 27.23 3.36
C GLY A 87 -3.34 26.40 4.07
N SER A 88 -3.01 25.72 5.17
CA SER A 88 -3.97 25.04 6.04
C SER A 88 -3.95 25.63 7.45
N ASP A 89 -5.13 25.64 8.07
CA ASP A 89 -5.31 26.14 9.44
C ASP A 89 -5.44 24.98 10.44
N THR A 90 -5.49 23.75 9.94
CA THR A 90 -5.75 22.54 10.71
C THR A 90 -4.52 21.63 10.72
N PRO A 91 -4.11 21.10 11.89
CA PRO A 91 -2.99 20.17 11.94
C PRO A 91 -3.34 18.83 11.27
N LEU A 92 -2.49 18.41 10.34
CA LEU A 92 -2.48 17.07 9.76
C LEU A 92 -1.74 16.12 10.70
N TRP A 93 -2.46 15.12 11.21
CA TRP A 93 -1.88 14.06 12.04
C TRP A 93 -1.61 12.82 11.21
N THR A 94 -0.36 12.38 11.18
CA THR A 94 0.07 11.23 10.39
C THR A 94 0.85 10.22 11.21
N PHE A 95 0.93 8.98 10.73
CA PHE A 95 1.65 7.91 11.40
C PHE A 95 2.40 6.98 10.44
N THR A 96 3.35 6.24 10.99
CA THR A 96 4.13 5.20 10.32
C THR A 96 4.12 3.93 11.17
N ILE A 97 4.20 2.76 10.53
CA ILE A 97 4.30 1.47 11.22
C ILE A 97 5.78 1.11 11.39
N VAL A 98 6.17 0.70 12.58
CA VAL A 98 7.53 0.20 12.81
C VAL A 98 7.62 -1.23 12.29
N THR A 99 8.67 -1.52 11.51
CA THR A 99 8.91 -2.84 10.91
C THR A 99 10.25 -3.39 11.38
N THR A 100 10.34 -4.71 11.48
CA THR A 100 11.53 -5.45 11.89
C THR A 100 11.75 -6.64 10.96
N ALA A 101 12.81 -7.43 11.18
CA ALA A 101 13.02 -8.67 10.45
C ALA A 101 11.82 -9.61 10.64
N ALA A 102 11.48 -10.37 9.59
CA ALA A 102 10.47 -11.42 9.72
C ALA A 102 10.94 -12.48 10.72
N ALA A 103 10.00 -13.07 11.45
CA ALA A 103 10.29 -14.26 12.24
C ALA A 103 10.59 -15.42 11.27
N PRO A 104 11.40 -16.43 11.66
CA PRO A 104 11.75 -17.54 10.78
C PRO A 104 10.54 -18.24 10.14
N GLU A 105 9.41 -18.30 10.86
CA GLU A 105 8.16 -18.90 10.36
C GLU A 105 7.45 -18.10 9.25
N PHE A 106 7.84 -16.83 9.03
CA PHE A 106 7.26 -15.94 8.01
C PHE A 106 8.26 -15.51 6.92
N GLU A 107 9.53 -15.92 7.00
CA GLU A 107 10.55 -15.55 5.99
C GLU A 107 10.20 -16.04 4.57
N TRP A 108 9.46 -17.16 4.47
CA TRP A 108 8.97 -17.66 3.18
C TRP A 108 7.99 -16.70 2.49
N LEU A 109 7.34 -15.82 3.25
CA LEU A 109 6.35 -14.85 2.77
C LEU A 109 7.03 -13.52 2.41
N HIS A 110 7.81 -12.97 3.34
CA HIS A 110 8.54 -11.72 3.16
C HIS A 110 9.68 -11.58 4.19
N SER A 111 10.69 -10.77 3.89
CA SER A 111 11.86 -10.56 4.77
C SER A 111 11.60 -9.67 5.99
N ARG A 112 10.44 -9.01 6.03
CA ARG A 112 10.07 -8.03 7.06
C ARG A 112 8.67 -8.30 7.57
N GLN A 113 8.43 -7.90 8.81
CA GLN A 113 7.09 -7.86 9.42
C GLN A 113 6.92 -6.57 10.26
N PRO A 114 5.69 -6.20 10.62
CA PRO A 114 5.45 -5.18 11.63
C PRO A 114 6.01 -5.60 13.00
N VAL A 115 6.44 -4.63 13.81
CA VAL A 115 6.70 -4.86 15.23
C VAL A 115 5.36 -4.98 15.93
N ILE A 116 5.02 -6.19 16.39
CA ILE A 116 3.75 -6.49 17.07
C ILE A 116 3.97 -6.46 18.59
N LEU A 117 3.18 -5.64 19.29
CA LEU A 117 3.19 -5.50 20.73
C LEU A 117 2.43 -6.68 21.36
N SER A 118 3.19 -7.67 21.85
CA SER A 118 2.67 -8.99 22.20
C SER A 118 1.79 -9.04 23.46
N SER A 119 1.96 -8.09 24.39
CA SER A 119 1.24 -8.02 25.67
C SER A 119 0.79 -6.60 26.01
N MET A 120 -0.09 -6.46 27.01
CA MET A 120 -0.45 -5.16 27.57
C MET A 120 0.75 -4.45 28.21
N GLU A 121 1.66 -5.19 28.87
CA GLU A 121 2.89 -4.61 29.41
C GLU A 121 3.79 -4.04 28.30
N ALA A 122 3.94 -4.77 27.19
CA ALA A 122 4.69 -4.28 26.03
C ALA A 122 4.04 -3.03 25.42
N LEU A 123 2.69 -2.99 25.37
CA LEU A 123 1.94 -1.83 24.93
C LEU A 123 2.18 -0.63 25.85
N ASP A 124 2.02 -0.80 27.17
CA ASP A 124 2.17 0.27 28.15
C ASP A 124 3.60 0.82 28.12
N ARG A 125 4.60 -0.07 28.06
CA ARG A 125 6.00 0.31 27.90
C ARG A 125 6.26 1.06 26.60
N TRP A 126 5.66 0.61 25.50
CA TRP A 126 5.75 1.31 24.22
C TRP A 126 5.10 2.69 24.29
N LEU A 127 3.94 2.85 24.92
CA LEU A 127 3.22 4.12 24.98
C LEU A 127 3.78 5.10 26.02
N ASP A 128 4.54 4.63 27.01
CA ASP A 128 5.16 5.49 28.03
C ASP A 128 6.27 6.38 27.44
N THR A 129 5.88 7.59 27.06
CA THR A 129 6.75 8.64 26.53
C THR A 129 7.08 9.71 27.58
N SER A 130 6.78 9.47 28.87
CA SER A 130 6.95 10.44 29.97
C SER A 130 8.37 11.00 30.07
N SER A 131 9.37 10.13 29.93
CA SER A 131 10.80 10.51 29.96
C SER A 131 11.26 11.32 28.74
N ARG A 132 10.48 11.31 27.64
CA ARG A 132 10.83 11.94 26.35
C ARG A 132 12.16 11.50 25.73
N GLN A 133 12.71 10.40 26.22
CA GLN A 133 14.00 9.84 25.81
C GLN A 133 13.82 8.43 25.24
N TRP A 134 14.73 8.04 24.36
CA TRP A 134 14.81 6.65 23.87
C TRP A 134 15.60 5.83 24.88
N LYS A 135 15.00 4.75 25.38
CA LYS A 135 15.61 3.87 26.37
C LYS A 135 15.81 2.47 25.78
N ASN A 136 16.86 1.77 26.23
CA ASN A 136 17.22 0.44 25.71
C ASN A 136 16.12 -0.60 25.92
N ASP A 137 15.30 -0.42 26.94
CA ASP A 137 14.22 -1.32 27.25
C ASP A 137 13.04 -1.25 26.26
N VAL A 138 12.81 -0.07 25.66
CA VAL A 138 11.89 0.10 24.53
C VAL A 138 12.48 -0.54 23.27
N ALA A 139 13.80 -0.45 23.07
CA ALA A 139 14.47 -1.11 21.94
C ALA A 139 14.31 -2.63 21.97
N GLY A 140 14.25 -3.24 23.17
CA GLY A 140 13.96 -4.67 23.36
C GLY A 140 12.58 -5.12 22.84
N LEU A 141 11.66 -4.20 22.59
CA LEU A 141 10.34 -4.50 22.03
C LEU A 141 10.35 -4.61 20.49
N LEU A 142 11.44 -4.17 19.82
CA LEU A 142 11.49 -4.03 18.37
C LEU A 142 11.87 -5.32 17.61
N GLY A 143 11.90 -6.46 18.31
CA GLY A 143 12.22 -7.75 17.73
C GLY A 143 11.07 -8.37 16.92
N PRO A 144 11.35 -9.44 16.16
CA PRO A 144 10.33 -10.22 15.49
C PRO A 144 9.29 -10.79 16.45
N TYR A 145 8.05 -10.98 15.97
CA TYR A 145 7.02 -11.63 16.77
C TYR A 145 7.22 -13.15 16.79
N GLU A 146 7.56 -13.71 17.96
CA GLU A 146 7.87 -15.15 18.12
C GLU A 146 7.05 -15.79 19.26
N GLN A 147 5.91 -15.20 19.62
CA GLN A 147 5.14 -15.62 20.80
C GLN A 147 4.37 -16.93 20.56
N LYS A 148 4.97 -18.06 20.96
CA LYS A 148 4.41 -19.41 20.77
C LYS A 148 3.07 -19.65 21.47
N SER A 149 2.82 -18.99 22.61
CA SER A 149 1.55 -19.11 23.35
C SER A 149 0.39 -18.37 22.69
N SER A 150 0.69 -17.44 21.77
CA SER A 150 -0.30 -16.68 21.00
C SER A 150 0.17 -16.58 19.55
N PRO A 151 0.20 -17.71 18.82
CA PRO A 151 0.77 -17.74 17.48
C PRO A 151 -0.07 -16.89 16.51
N LEU A 152 0.59 -16.43 15.45
CA LEU A 152 -0.11 -15.86 14.31
C LEU A 152 -0.57 -16.98 13.37
N GLU A 153 -1.65 -16.74 12.63
CA GLU A 153 -2.05 -17.55 11.49
C GLU A 153 -1.88 -16.71 10.22
N CYS A 154 -1.41 -17.34 9.15
CA CYS A 154 -1.23 -16.72 7.84
C CYS A 154 -1.81 -17.64 6.78
N TYR A 155 -2.65 -17.09 5.90
CA TYR A 155 -3.32 -17.84 4.85
C TYR A 155 -3.51 -16.97 3.61
N GLN A 156 -3.58 -17.61 2.45
CA GLN A 156 -3.77 -16.91 1.18
C GLN A 156 -5.20 -16.35 1.11
N VAL A 157 -5.30 -15.10 0.63
CA VAL A 157 -6.56 -14.38 0.44
C VAL A 157 -6.75 -13.99 -1.04
N PRO A 158 -7.92 -13.46 -1.43
CA PRO A 158 -8.18 -13.12 -2.82
C PRO A 158 -7.27 -12.02 -3.38
N LYS A 159 -6.95 -12.12 -4.69
CA LYS A 159 -6.09 -11.14 -5.37
C LYS A 159 -6.71 -9.75 -5.47
N GLU A 160 -8.04 -9.68 -5.42
CA GLU A 160 -8.84 -8.46 -5.53
C GLU A 160 -8.51 -7.45 -4.43
N VAL A 161 -7.98 -7.89 -3.28
CA VAL A 161 -7.52 -7.00 -2.20
C VAL A 161 -6.39 -6.07 -2.63
N GLY A 162 -5.61 -6.44 -3.66
CA GLY A 162 -4.55 -5.59 -4.20
C GLY A 162 -5.06 -4.40 -5.03
N LYS A 163 -6.36 -4.34 -5.32
CA LYS A 163 -6.96 -3.25 -6.10
C LYS A 163 -7.38 -2.11 -5.18
N VAL A 164 -6.57 -1.06 -5.14
CA VAL A 164 -6.82 0.17 -4.38
C VAL A 164 -8.23 0.70 -4.64
N GLY A 165 -8.94 1.07 -3.57
CA GLY A 165 -10.31 1.60 -3.61
C GLY A 165 -11.40 0.54 -3.74
N THR A 166 -11.05 -0.75 -3.68
CA THR A 166 -12.02 -1.85 -3.59
C THR A 166 -12.04 -2.37 -2.17
N GLU A 167 -13.22 -2.45 -1.56
CA GLU A 167 -13.41 -2.89 -0.18
C GLU A 167 -14.39 -4.07 -0.14
N SER A 168 -14.08 -5.10 0.65
CA SER A 168 -14.97 -6.24 0.89
C SER A 168 -14.57 -6.98 2.16
N ALA A 169 -15.56 -7.38 2.95
CA ALA A 169 -15.33 -8.25 4.11
C ALA A 169 -14.73 -9.62 3.72
N THR A 170 -14.94 -10.06 2.47
CA THR A 170 -14.40 -11.33 1.97
C THR A 170 -12.89 -11.29 1.70
N PHE A 171 -12.25 -10.12 1.78
CA PHE A 171 -10.80 -9.99 1.50
C PHE A 171 -9.90 -10.54 2.60
N ILE A 172 -10.45 -10.83 3.78
CA ILE A 172 -9.75 -11.54 4.86
C ILE A 172 -10.16 -13.02 4.95
N GLU A 173 -11.01 -13.50 4.05
CA GLU A 173 -11.42 -14.90 4.03
C GLU A 173 -10.39 -15.74 3.28
N PRO A 174 -9.99 -16.91 3.84
CA PRO A 174 -9.16 -17.87 3.13
C PRO A 174 -9.76 -18.26 1.77
N ILE A 175 -8.93 -18.28 0.72
CA ILE A 175 -9.40 -18.60 -0.64
C ILE A 175 -10.03 -20.00 -0.78
N ASP A 176 -9.67 -20.94 0.07
CA ASP A 176 -10.20 -22.31 0.12
C ASP A 176 -11.63 -22.36 0.72
N LYS A 177 -12.01 -21.35 1.49
CA LYS A 177 -13.35 -21.24 2.10
C LYS A 177 -14.34 -20.42 1.26
N ARG A 178 -13.85 -19.74 0.22
CA ARG A 178 -14.66 -18.91 -0.66
C ARG A 178 -15.47 -19.79 -1.63
N LYS A 179 -16.80 -19.75 -1.51
CA LYS A 179 -17.73 -20.43 -2.45
C LYS A 179 -17.73 -19.78 -3.84
N ASP A 180 -17.54 -18.47 -3.88
CA ASP A 180 -17.54 -17.63 -5.09
C ASP A 180 -16.24 -17.74 -5.93
N GLY A 181 -15.12 -18.24 -5.39
CA GLY A 181 -13.84 -18.28 -6.11
C GLY A 181 -13.81 -19.18 -7.34
N ILE A 182 -14.43 -20.35 -7.23
CA ILE A 182 -14.52 -21.30 -8.34
C ILE A 182 -15.87 -21.09 -9.07
N GLU A 183 -16.96 -20.91 -8.34
CA GLU A 183 -18.30 -20.76 -8.92
C GLU A 183 -18.49 -19.46 -9.71
N ALA A 184 -17.95 -18.31 -9.26
CA ALA A 184 -18.07 -17.07 -10.03
C ALA A 184 -17.19 -17.05 -11.29
N MET A 185 -16.07 -17.78 -11.27
CA MET A 185 -15.22 -18.01 -12.45
C MET A 185 -15.94 -18.90 -13.48
N PHE A 186 -16.57 -20.00 -13.04
CA PHE A 186 -17.39 -20.85 -13.91
C PHE A 186 -18.68 -20.15 -14.37
N ALA A 187 -19.31 -19.33 -13.55
CA ALA A 187 -20.48 -18.53 -13.93
C ALA A 187 -20.13 -17.48 -15.00
N LYS A 188 -18.98 -16.80 -14.88
CA LYS A 188 -18.47 -15.89 -15.93
C LYS A 188 -18.13 -16.63 -17.23
N GLN A 189 -17.60 -17.85 -17.15
CA GLN A 189 -17.25 -18.65 -18.33
C GLN A 189 -18.49 -19.28 -18.99
N GLY A 190 -19.52 -19.61 -18.20
CA GLY A 190 -20.83 -20.08 -18.67
C GLY A 190 -21.69 -18.97 -19.28
N ALA A 191 -21.59 -17.74 -18.77
CA ALA A 191 -22.25 -16.56 -19.35
C ALA A 191 -21.67 -16.15 -20.71
N LYS A 192 -20.37 -16.37 -20.94
CA LYS A 192 -19.71 -16.14 -22.25
C LYS A 192 -20.02 -17.21 -23.31
N ARG A 193 -20.66 -18.32 -22.96
CA ARG A 193 -20.98 -19.44 -23.87
C ARG A 193 -22.45 -19.49 -24.34
N LYS A 194 -23.29 -18.52 -23.95
CA LYS A 194 -24.71 -18.47 -24.31
C LYS A 194 -25.04 -17.35 -25.33
N ASP A 195 -24.37 -17.37 -26.47
CA ASP A 195 -24.93 -16.81 -27.70
C ASP A 195 -25.10 -17.96 -28.71
N PRO A 196 -26.33 -18.38 -29.05
CA PRO A 196 -26.55 -19.44 -30.03
C PRO A 196 -26.47 -18.88 -31.47
N PRO A 197 -25.89 -19.63 -32.43
CA PRO A 197 -25.94 -19.26 -33.83
C PRO A 197 -27.30 -19.64 -34.43
N GLY A 198 -28.04 -18.63 -34.89
CA GLY A 198 -28.98 -18.70 -36.01
C GLY A 198 -30.23 -19.59 -35.89
N SER A 199 -31.42 -18.97 -36.01
CA SER A 199 -32.63 -19.68 -36.44
C SER A 199 -33.51 -18.79 -37.33
N SER A 200 -33.53 -19.19 -38.61
CA SER A 200 -34.58 -19.12 -39.63
C SER A 200 -35.61 -17.98 -39.63
N ARG A 201 -35.55 -17.14 -40.67
CA ARG A 201 -36.71 -16.44 -41.24
C ARG A 201 -37.52 -17.38 -42.13
N SER A 202 -38.80 -17.51 -41.82
CA SER A 202 -39.84 -18.22 -42.57
C SER A 202 -40.18 -17.51 -43.91
N LYS A 203 -40.45 -18.32 -44.94
CA LYS A 203 -40.93 -17.89 -46.26
C LYS A 203 -42.44 -17.67 -46.22
N ILE A 204 -42.91 -16.49 -46.66
CA ILE A 204 -44.21 -16.34 -47.35
C ILE A 204 -43.97 -15.48 -48.60
N LYS A 205 -44.59 -15.93 -49.70
CA LYS A 205 -44.46 -15.52 -51.10
C LYS A 205 -45.69 -14.68 -51.46
N ILE A 206 -45.55 -13.57 -52.20
CA ILE A 206 -46.57 -12.97 -53.11
C ILE A 206 -45.85 -12.01 -54.10
N GLU A 207 -46.51 -11.80 -55.23
CA GLU A 207 -46.05 -11.61 -56.61
C GLU A 207 -45.64 -10.19 -57.06
N LYS A 208 -45.12 -10.13 -58.29
CA LYS A 208 -44.66 -8.95 -59.04
C LYS A 208 -45.81 -8.04 -59.51
N LYS A 209 -45.59 -6.72 -59.49
CA LYS A 209 -45.76 -5.83 -60.66
C LYS A 209 -45.14 -4.43 -60.45
N ALA A 210 -44.83 -3.79 -61.57
CA ALA A 210 -43.99 -2.61 -61.78
C ALA A 210 -44.65 -1.27 -61.37
N ASP A 211 -43.84 -0.26 -60.99
CA ASP A 211 -43.56 0.94 -61.80
C ASP A 211 -42.59 1.94 -61.10
N LYS A 212 -41.86 2.70 -61.91
CA LYS A 212 -40.91 3.81 -61.59
C LYS A 212 -41.67 5.13 -61.33
N PRO A 213 -41.04 6.31 -61.09
CA PRO A 213 -39.80 6.66 -60.37
C PRO A 213 -39.95 7.90 -59.42
N SER A 214 -38.93 8.23 -58.62
CA SER A 214 -38.17 9.52 -58.70
C SER A 214 -37.56 9.99 -57.36
N SER A 215 -36.28 10.40 -57.46
CA SER A 215 -35.56 11.52 -56.81
C SER A 215 -35.65 11.69 -55.27
N LYS A 216 -34.59 11.98 -54.48
CA LYS A 216 -33.32 12.68 -54.69
C LYS A 216 -32.28 12.23 -53.63
N LYS A 217 -31.01 12.20 -54.08
CA LYS A 217 -29.73 12.69 -53.46
C LYS A 217 -29.79 13.14 -51.98
N ALA A 218 -28.83 12.88 -51.10
CA ALA A 218 -27.36 12.89 -51.25
C ALA A 218 -26.72 11.95 -50.19
N SER A 219 -25.80 11.04 -50.55
CA SER A 219 -24.32 11.17 -50.56
C SER A 219 -23.73 11.57 -49.20
N ALA A 220 -23.13 10.62 -48.45
CA ALA A 220 -21.74 10.14 -48.57
C ALA A 220 -20.80 10.96 -47.64
N LYS A 221 -19.77 10.44 -46.97
CA LYS A 221 -19.14 9.12 -46.88
C LYS A 221 -18.08 9.21 -45.75
N LEU A 222 -17.88 8.07 -45.08
CA LEU A 222 -16.60 7.42 -44.76
C LEU A 222 -15.50 8.15 -43.95
N ARG A 223 -15.29 7.61 -42.73
CA ARG A 223 -14.11 6.84 -42.23
C ARG A 223 -12.70 7.47 -42.19
N PRO A 224 -11.82 6.96 -41.29
CA PRO A 224 -10.81 7.71 -40.55
C PRO A 224 -9.38 7.43 -41.04
N PRO A 225 -8.37 7.93 -40.31
CA PRO A 225 -7.11 7.19 -40.18
C PRO A 225 -6.54 7.12 -38.75
N SER A 226 -5.77 6.06 -38.49
CA SER A 226 -4.71 5.95 -37.48
C SER A 226 -3.33 6.08 -38.19
N PRO A 227 -2.18 5.77 -37.55
CA PRO A 227 -1.49 6.40 -36.42
C PRO A 227 -0.10 6.94 -36.83
N HIS A 228 0.61 7.68 -35.96
CA HIS A 228 2.07 7.84 -36.08
C HIS A 228 2.78 7.96 -34.71
N ALA A 229 3.96 7.36 -34.67
CA ALA A 229 4.96 7.37 -33.61
C ALA A 229 6.07 8.39 -33.94
N THR A 230 6.72 8.95 -32.92
CA THR A 230 8.09 9.46 -32.99
C THR A 230 8.79 9.35 -31.63
N LYS A 231 10.07 8.99 -31.69
CA LYS A 231 11.08 9.01 -30.62
C LYS A 231 11.57 10.46 -30.43
N ASP A 232 12.08 10.79 -29.25
CA ASP A 232 13.26 11.65 -29.12
C ASP A 232 14.01 11.42 -27.80
N GLU A 233 15.33 11.37 -27.92
CA GLU A 233 16.35 11.40 -26.87
C GLU A 233 16.66 12.86 -26.51
N SER A 234 17.00 13.14 -25.25
CA SER A 234 17.94 14.21 -24.90
C SER A 234 18.48 13.99 -23.49
N ASP A 235 19.80 13.93 -23.41
CA ASP A 235 20.62 14.05 -22.22
C ASP A 235 20.48 15.45 -21.61
N ASP A 236 20.40 15.53 -20.28
CA ASP A 236 20.66 16.78 -19.55
C ASP A 236 21.62 16.51 -18.39
N GLU A 237 22.70 17.30 -18.40
CA GLU A 237 23.83 17.32 -17.48
C GLU A 237 23.41 17.51 -16.01
N ILE A 238 24.08 16.73 -15.13
CA ILE A 238 24.06 16.96 -13.69
C ILE A 238 25.08 18.05 -13.37
N VAL A 239 24.60 19.26 -13.06
CA VAL A 239 25.41 20.33 -12.47
C VAL A 239 25.56 20.06 -10.97
N ILE A 240 26.78 19.76 -10.53
CA ILE A 240 27.17 19.63 -9.13
C ILE A 240 27.21 21.04 -8.52
N LEU A 241 26.32 21.33 -7.57
CA LEU A 241 26.38 22.55 -6.76
C LEU A 241 27.28 22.33 -5.54
N ASP A 242 28.30 23.17 -5.43
CA ASP A 242 29.30 23.21 -4.36
C ASP A 242 28.67 23.30 -2.96
N GLY A 243 29.27 22.55 -2.02
CA GLY A 243 28.88 22.51 -0.61
C GLY A 243 29.19 23.82 0.15
N PRO A 244 28.60 24.00 1.35
CA PRO A 244 28.77 25.22 2.13
C PRO A 244 30.20 25.37 2.67
N PRO A 245 30.70 26.61 2.84
CA PRO A 245 32.09 26.87 3.20
C PRO A 245 32.41 26.42 4.64
N SER A 246 33.63 25.88 4.81
CA SER A 246 34.19 25.56 6.12
C SER A 246 34.45 26.80 6.98
N PRO A 247 34.32 26.73 8.31
CA PRO A 247 34.54 27.86 9.20
C PRO A 247 36.03 28.23 9.32
N SER A 248 36.34 29.50 9.12
CA SER A 248 37.69 30.09 9.29
C SER A 248 38.21 29.98 10.73
N PRO A 249 39.53 29.80 10.95
CA PRO A 249 40.12 29.63 12.27
C PRO A 249 40.13 30.95 13.07
N ARG A 250 39.73 30.86 14.35
CA ARG A 250 39.80 31.97 15.32
C ARG A 250 41.25 32.47 15.47
N LYS A 251 41.47 33.77 15.23
CA LYS A 251 42.69 34.46 15.66
C LYS A 251 42.76 34.47 17.19
N LYS A 252 43.84 33.94 17.75
CA LYS A 252 44.27 34.17 19.13
C LYS A 252 44.59 35.65 19.29
N MET A 253 43.86 36.38 20.14
CA MET A 253 44.37 37.63 20.71
C MET A 253 45.33 37.28 21.85
N LYS A 254 46.55 37.80 21.76
CA LYS A 254 47.54 37.85 22.84
C LYS A 254 47.34 39.18 23.58
N LYS A 255 47.53 39.08 24.91
CA LYS A 255 47.50 40.09 25.97
C LYS A 255 46.13 40.48 26.46
#